data_AF-A0A0D1M3Q1-F1
#
_entry.id   AF-A0A0D1M3Q1-F1
#
_cell.length_a   1.000
_cell.length_b   1.000
_cell.length_c   1.000
_cell.angle_alpha   90.00
_cell.angle_beta   90.00
_cell.angle_gamma   90.00
#
_symmetry.space_group_name_H-M   'P 1'
#
loop_
_entity.id
_entity.type
_entity.pdbx_description
1 polymer ?
#
loop_
_entity_poly.entity_id
_entity_poly.type
_entity_poly.pdbx_seq_one_letter_code
_entity_poly.pdbx_strand_id
1 'polypeptide(L)'
;MASAEPDDIGPDDLAAAELALGLLDGEAHVAALARVAADPAFALAVAWWEARFAALFADGADVAVPPAVLRRIEASLDGFALDGGRRVMAANDNPGAAHGAARRSRRGWRRACCSW
;
A
#
# COMPACT_ATOMS: atom_id res chain seq x y z
N MET A 1 -2.06 7.84 -42.63
CA MET A 1 -2.33 7.27 -41.29
C MET A 1 -1.41 8.01 -40.34
N ALA A 2 -1.97 8.86 -39.48
CA ALA A 2 -1.20 9.57 -38.47
C ALA A 2 -0.61 8.51 -37.53
N SER A 3 0.71 8.43 -37.46
CA SER A 3 1.38 7.69 -36.41
C SER A 3 0.96 8.31 -35.09
N ALA A 4 0.27 7.56 -34.23
CA ALA A 4 0.19 7.94 -32.83
C ALA A 4 1.64 7.95 -32.31
N GLU A 5 2.09 9.07 -31.76
CA GLU A 5 3.35 9.12 -31.03
C GLU A 5 3.29 8.06 -29.91
N PRO A 6 4.37 7.29 -29.66
CA PRO A 6 4.37 6.18 -28.70
C PRO A 6 4.10 6.59 -27.24
N ASP A 7 4.00 7.89 -26.96
CA ASP A 7 3.83 8.48 -25.64
C ASP A 7 2.38 8.88 -25.30
N ASP A 8 1.39 8.60 -26.17
CA ASP A 8 -0.02 8.88 -25.89
C ASP A 8 -0.66 7.76 -25.04
N ILE A 9 -0.27 7.70 -23.76
CA ILE A 9 -0.95 6.89 -22.76
C ILE A 9 -2.27 7.57 -22.42
N GLY A 10 -3.38 6.99 -22.89
CA GLY A 10 -4.72 7.51 -22.59
C GLY A 10 -4.98 7.62 -21.09
N PRO A 11 -5.90 8.51 -20.64
CA PRO A 11 -6.10 8.81 -19.22
C PRO A 11 -6.48 7.57 -18.37
N ASP A 12 -7.19 6.62 -18.95
CA ASP A 12 -7.55 5.36 -18.29
C ASP A 12 -6.35 4.43 -18.11
N ASP A 13 -5.43 4.41 -19.07
CA ASP A 13 -4.21 3.59 -19.00
C ASP A 13 -3.21 4.19 -18.01
N LEU A 14 -3.13 5.52 -17.94
CA LEU A 14 -2.34 6.23 -16.93
C LEU A 14 -2.85 5.95 -15.51
N ALA A 15 -4.16 6.04 -15.27
CA ALA A 15 -4.75 5.75 -13.97
C ALA A 15 -4.52 4.29 -13.52
N ALA A 16 -4.51 3.35 -14.47
CA ALA A 16 -4.18 1.95 -14.19
C ALA A 16 -2.70 1.80 -13.77
N ALA A 17 -1.78 2.49 -14.44
CA ALA A 17 -0.37 2.51 -14.10
C ALA A 17 -0.10 3.14 -12.71
N GLU A 18 -0.77 4.25 -12.41
CA GLU A 18 -0.68 4.94 -11.10
C GLU A 18 -1.19 4.05 -9.96
N LEU A 19 -2.30 3.33 -10.18
CA LEU A 19 -2.80 2.35 -9.21
C LEU A 19 -1.80 1.20 -9.02
N ALA A 20 -1.25 0.65 -10.11
CA ALA A 20 -0.28 -0.46 -10.05
C ALA A 20 1.02 -0.08 -9.31
N LEU A 21 1.46 1.18 -9.39
CA LEU A 21 2.61 1.69 -8.64
C LEU A 21 2.27 2.14 -7.21
N GLY A 22 0.97 2.21 -6.86
CA GLY A 22 0.52 2.71 -5.56
C GLY A 22 0.71 4.22 -5.37
N LEU A 23 0.63 5.00 -6.45
CA LEU A 23 0.78 6.47 -6.42
C LEU A 23 -0.52 7.22 -6.09
N LEU A 24 -1.64 6.51 -6.08
CA LEU A 24 -2.94 7.09 -5.73
C LEU A 24 -3.13 7.12 -4.20
N ASP A 25 -3.62 8.25 -3.71
CA ASP A 25 -3.87 8.49 -2.28
C ASP A 25 -5.36 8.78 -2.00
N GLY A 26 -5.76 8.54 -0.74
CA GLY A 26 -7.07 8.92 -0.22
C GLY A 26 -8.24 8.42 -1.07
N GLU A 27 -9.13 9.32 -1.45
CA GLU A 27 -10.33 9.02 -2.24
C GLU A 27 -10.01 8.49 -3.64
N ALA A 28 -8.92 8.95 -4.27
CA ALA A 28 -8.53 8.51 -5.62
C ALA A 28 -8.18 7.02 -5.62
N HIS A 29 -7.46 6.56 -4.58
CA HIS A 29 -7.15 5.14 -4.41
C HIS A 29 -8.42 4.32 -4.19
N VAL A 30 -9.32 4.76 -3.30
CA VAL A 30 -10.58 4.05 -3.03
C VAL A 30 -11.45 3.96 -4.29
N ALA A 31 -11.55 5.03 -5.07
CA ALA A 31 -12.30 5.06 -6.32
C ALA A 31 -11.69 4.11 -7.36
N ALA A 32 -10.36 4.07 -7.48
CA ALA A 32 -9.66 3.18 -8.41
C ALA A 32 -9.86 1.70 -8.03
N LEU A 33 -9.81 1.35 -6.73
CA LEU A 33 -10.13 -0.02 -6.26
C LEU A 33 -11.58 -0.40 -6.51
N ALA A 34 -12.52 0.52 -6.27
CA ALA A 34 -13.93 0.29 -6.59
C ALA A 34 -14.13 0.06 -8.10
N ARG A 35 -13.38 0.79 -8.94
CA ARG A 35 -13.38 0.60 -10.40
C ARG A 35 -12.81 -0.77 -10.79
N VAL A 36 -11.70 -1.23 -10.20
CA VAL A 36 -11.16 -2.59 -10.45
C VAL A 36 -12.22 -3.66 -10.19
N ALA A 37 -13.04 -3.51 -9.15
CA ALA A 37 -14.10 -4.46 -8.83
C ALA A 37 -15.29 -4.43 -9.82
N ALA A 38 -15.53 -3.30 -10.48
CA ALA A 38 -16.70 -3.07 -11.32
C ALA A 38 -16.42 -3.16 -12.83
N ASP A 39 -15.17 -2.91 -13.25
CA ASP A 39 -14.75 -2.78 -14.65
C ASP A 39 -13.63 -3.80 -14.98
N PRO A 40 -13.97 -4.92 -15.64
CA PRO A 40 -12.98 -5.94 -16.02
C PRO A 40 -11.89 -5.43 -16.97
N ALA A 41 -12.19 -4.44 -17.82
CA ALA A 41 -11.20 -3.91 -18.75
C ALA A 41 -10.14 -3.08 -18.01
N PHE A 42 -10.57 -2.26 -17.06
CA PHE A 42 -9.67 -1.54 -16.17
C PHE A 42 -8.85 -2.49 -15.29
N ALA A 43 -9.47 -3.54 -14.75
CA ALA A 43 -8.75 -4.57 -13.98
C ALA A 43 -7.65 -5.26 -14.80
N LEU A 44 -7.90 -5.56 -16.08
CA LEU A 44 -6.90 -6.10 -17.00
C LEU A 44 -5.76 -5.11 -17.28
N ALA A 45 -6.07 -3.82 -17.43
CA ALA A 45 -5.04 -2.79 -17.61
C ALA A 45 -4.13 -2.68 -16.38
N VAL A 46 -4.70 -2.70 -15.18
CA VAL A 46 -3.93 -2.69 -13.92
C VAL A 46 -3.03 -3.93 -13.84
N ALA A 47 -3.57 -5.13 -14.09
CA ALA A 47 -2.79 -6.37 -14.08
C ALA A 47 -1.67 -6.38 -15.13
N TRP A 48 -1.89 -5.76 -16.29
CA TRP A 48 -0.86 -5.59 -17.32
C TRP A 48 0.30 -4.71 -16.82
N TRP A 49 -0.02 -3.58 -16.16
CA TRP A 49 0.99 -2.71 -15.56
C TRP A 49 1.73 -3.38 -14.39
N GLU A 50 1.03 -4.11 -13.52
CA GLU A 50 1.65 -4.89 -12.44
C GLU A 50 2.68 -5.89 -12.98
N ALA A 51 2.33 -6.64 -14.02
CA ALA A 51 3.26 -7.58 -14.66
C ALA A 51 4.46 -6.87 -15.30
N ARG A 52 4.23 -5.71 -15.92
CA ARG A 52 5.28 -4.89 -16.54
C ARG A 52 6.27 -4.34 -15.49
N PHE A 53 5.77 -3.86 -14.36
CA PHE A 53 6.63 -3.35 -13.28
C PHE A 53 7.33 -4.48 -12.51
N ALA A 54 6.68 -5.63 -12.31
CA ALA A 54 7.29 -6.78 -11.65
C ALA A 54 8.58 -7.24 -12.37
N ALA A 55 8.61 -7.17 -13.70
CA ALA A 55 9.80 -7.51 -14.49
C ALA A 55 11.02 -6.63 -14.17
N LEU A 56 10.82 -5.38 -13.71
CA LEU A 56 11.92 -4.48 -13.34
C LEU A 56 12.66 -4.94 -12.08
N PHE A 57 12.04 -5.79 -11.26
CA PHE A 57 12.61 -6.32 -10.03
C PHE A 57 13.19 -7.73 -10.19
N ALA A 58 13.09 -8.34 -11.37
CA ALA A 58 13.53 -9.72 -11.60
C ALA A 58 15.04 -9.92 -11.35
N ASP A 59 15.84 -8.90 -11.66
CA ASP A 59 17.30 -8.91 -11.48
C ASP A 59 17.75 -8.17 -10.21
N GLY A 60 16.82 -7.81 -9.32
CA GLY A 60 17.11 -7.13 -8.06
C GLY A 60 17.93 -8.00 -7.11
N ALA A 61 18.93 -7.42 -6.45
CA ALA A 61 19.71 -8.15 -5.45
C ALA A 61 18.89 -8.40 -4.18
N ASP A 62 18.86 -9.64 -3.72
CA ASP A 62 18.25 -9.99 -2.45
C ASP A 62 18.94 -9.27 -1.29
N VAL A 63 18.13 -8.66 -0.41
CA VAL A 63 18.59 -8.06 0.83
C VAL A 63 18.16 -8.93 1.99
N ALA A 64 19.12 -9.36 2.81
CA ALA A 64 18.84 -10.18 3.98
C ALA A 64 17.92 -9.43 4.97
N VAL A 65 16.77 -10.01 5.25
CA VAL A 65 15.80 -9.49 6.23
C VAL A 65 16.13 -10.06 7.62
N PRO A 66 15.98 -9.30 8.73
CA PRO A 66 16.16 -9.83 10.07
C PRO A 66 15.25 -11.05 10.34
N PRO A 67 15.75 -12.15 10.95
CA PRO A 67 14.96 -13.38 11.15
C PRO A 67 13.68 -13.21 11.97
N ALA A 68 13.57 -12.12 12.74
CA ALA A 68 12.40 -11.81 13.53
C ALA A 68 11.20 -11.33 12.68
N VAL A 69 11.43 -10.84 11.46
CA VAL A 69 10.37 -10.29 10.61
C VAL A 69 9.39 -11.39 10.19
N LEU A 70 9.89 -12.52 9.68
CA LEU A 70 9.03 -13.63 9.28
C LEU A 70 8.18 -14.14 10.47
N ARG A 71 8.81 -14.35 11.64
CA ARG A 71 8.08 -14.79 12.85
C ARG A 71 6.98 -13.80 13.26
N ARG A 72 7.21 -12.49 13.09
CA ARG A 72 6.20 -11.47 13.39
C ARG A 72 5.04 -11.53 12.39
N ILE A 73 5.32 -11.79 11.12
CA ILE A 73 4.30 -11.96 10.08
C ILE A 73 3.45 -13.21 10.39
N GLU A 74 4.08 -14.34 10.67
CA GLU A 74 3.38 -15.58 11.03
C GLU A 74 2.46 -15.38 12.25
N ALA A 75 2.97 -14.78 13.33
CA ALA A 75 2.16 -14.49 14.52
C ALA A 75 1.00 -13.50 14.27
N SER A 76 1.12 -12.59 13.30
CA SER A 76 0.03 -11.67 12.95
C SER A 76 -1.07 -12.38 12.15
N LEU A 77 -0.71 -13.38 11.33
CA LEU A 77 -1.65 -14.23 10.60
C LEU A 77 -2.46 -15.13 11.55
N ASP A 78 -1.82 -15.68 12.59
CA ASP A 78 -2.50 -16.49 13.60
C ASP A 78 -3.51 -15.69 14.45
N GLY A 79 -3.26 -14.38 14.62
CA GLY A 79 -4.21 -13.44 15.23
C GLY A 79 -5.49 -13.19 14.41
N PHE A 80 -5.52 -13.65 13.15
CA PHE A 80 -6.73 -13.70 12.31
C PHE A 80 -7.50 -15.02 12.44
N ALA A 81 -7.11 -15.94 13.34
CA ALA A 81 -7.95 -17.07 13.71
C ALA A 81 -9.34 -16.53 14.10
N LEU A 82 -10.35 -16.95 13.33
CA LEU A 82 -11.69 -16.39 13.30
C LEU A 82 -12.43 -16.55 14.63
N ASP A 83 -12.15 -15.68 15.60
CA ASP A 83 -13.04 -15.49 16.75
C ASP A 83 -14.31 -14.76 16.28
N GLY A 84 -15.30 -15.55 15.86
CA GLY A 84 -16.71 -15.14 15.86
C GLY A 84 -17.05 -13.91 15.00
N GLY A 85 -16.44 -13.76 13.83
CA GLY A 85 -16.91 -12.82 12.80
C GLY A 85 -16.55 -11.35 13.02
N ARG A 86 -15.62 -11.02 13.93
CA ARG A 86 -15.10 -9.65 14.05
C ARG A 86 -13.75 -9.53 13.35
N ARG A 87 -13.72 -8.79 12.24
CA ARG A 87 -12.49 -8.42 11.53
C ARG A 87 -11.62 -7.54 12.44
N VAL A 88 -10.62 -8.11 13.09
CA VAL A 88 -9.51 -7.33 13.65
C VAL A 88 -8.58 -7.01 12.49
N MET A 89 -8.44 -5.73 12.18
CA MET A 89 -7.52 -5.29 11.13
C MET A 89 -6.09 -5.53 11.63
N ALA A 90 -5.27 -6.28 10.90
CA ALA A 90 -3.83 -6.10 11.05
C ALA A 90 -3.57 -4.61 10.84
N ALA A 91 -3.00 -3.96 11.85
CA ALA A 91 -2.47 -2.63 11.68
C ALA A 91 -1.51 -2.73 10.49
N ASN A 92 -1.85 -2.09 9.38
CA ASN A 92 -0.87 -1.77 8.36
C ASN A 92 0.15 -0.85 9.05
N ASP A 93 1.20 -1.45 9.60
CA ASP A 93 2.39 -0.74 10.07
C ASP A 93 3.16 -0.28 8.82
N ASN A 94 2.55 0.61 8.01
CA ASN A 94 3.30 1.45 7.08
C ASN A 94 3.79 2.67 7.88
N PRO A 95 5.05 2.69 8.34
CA PRO A 95 5.57 3.84 9.07
C PRO A 95 5.70 5.11 8.19
N GLY A 96 5.45 5.02 6.89
CA GLY A 96 5.54 6.16 5.96
C GLY A 96 4.31 7.07 5.88
N ALA A 97 3.13 6.64 6.34
CA ALA A 97 1.89 7.43 6.20
C ALA A 97 1.55 8.32 7.42
N ALA A 98 2.41 8.36 8.44
CA ALA A 98 2.15 9.08 9.69
C ALA A 98 3.33 9.96 10.13
N HIS A 99 3.70 10.94 9.30
CA HIS A 99 4.32 12.14 9.86
C HIS A 99 3.27 12.91 10.65
N GLY A 100 3.25 12.71 11.97
CA GLY A 100 2.48 13.57 12.89
C GLY A 100 1.54 12.88 13.87
N ALA A 101 1.88 11.72 14.43
CA ALA A 101 1.15 11.22 15.59
C ALA A 101 2.10 10.59 16.62
N ALA A 102 2.74 11.45 17.41
CA ALA A 102 3.38 11.03 18.65
C ALA A 102 2.34 10.27 19.51
N ARG A 103 2.53 8.95 19.68
CA ARG A 103 1.82 8.16 20.69
C ARG A 103 2.11 8.77 22.06
N ARG A 104 1.25 9.66 22.54
CA ARG A 104 1.24 10.09 23.93
C ARG A 104 0.79 8.91 24.79
N SER A 105 1.76 8.21 25.39
CA SER A 105 1.47 7.19 26.39
C SER A 105 0.79 7.86 27.59
N ARG A 106 -0.41 7.39 27.95
CA ARG A 106 -1.17 7.82 29.13
C ARG A 106 -0.61 7.17 30.40
N ARG A 107 0.65 7.46 30.76
CA ARG A 107 1.19 7.15 32.09
C ARG A 107 2.00 8.33 32.62
N GLY A 108 1.37 9.07 33.53
CA GLY A 108 2.01 9.85 34.59
C GLY A 108 2.89 11.03 34.18
N TRP A 109 2.29 12.20 33.94
CA TRP A 109 3.02 13.47 33.99
C TRP A 109 2.57 14.26 35.21
N ARG A 110 3.30 14.09 36.33
CA ARG A 110 3.36 15.12 37.38
C ARG A 110 4.49 16.08 37.01
N ARG A 111 4.12 17.35 36.86
CA ARG A 111 4.90 18.60 37.04
C ARG A 111 6.43 18.50 36.98
N ALA A 112 7.01 19.15 35.99
CA ALA A 112 8.08 20.13 36.23
C ALA A 112 8.18 21.12 35.06
N CYS A 113 8.29 22.38 35.43
CA CYS A 113 8.54 23.55 34.61
C CYS A 113 9.90 23.43 33.90
N CYS A 114 10.03 23.94 32.67
CA CYS A 114 11.04 24.95 32.30
C CYS A 114 11.01 25.24 30.79
N SER A 115 10.88 26.55 30.52
CA SER A 115 11.24 27.29 29.31
C SER A 115 12.41 26.72 28.51
N TRP A 116 12.21 26.46 27.23
CA TRP A 116 12.80 27.12 26.04
C TRP A 116 12.47 26.29 24.80
#